data_AF-A0A1G3X305-F1
#
_entry.id   AF-A0A1G3X305-F1
#
_cell.length_a   1.000
_cell.length_b   1.000
_cell.length_c   1.000
_cell.angle_alpha   90.00
_cell.angle_beta   90.00
_cell.angle_gamma   90.00
#
_symmetry.space_group_name_H-M   'P 1'
#
loop_
_entity.id
_entity.type
_entity.pdbx_description
1 polymer ?
#
loop_
_entity_poly.entity_id
_entity_poly.type
_entity_poly.pdbx_seq_one_letter_code
_entity_poly.pdbx_strand_id
1 'polypeptide(L)'
;MQPFIVPWSFFMMFDYDKNQLVVYPSEEYKRKLELQDDKYIIEGDDIKELIHKYDYRKLIYFSQNPLVQPFDTVLRMRLSVETSYLRTQAICHSHVKGFNCLLVEDKYLHKLKPLWQLESSDAKHISLLDQSIYQIDQVGEIDLFKLHLSKVLSKTNELINT
;
A
#
# COMPACT_ATOMS: atom_id res chain seq x y z
N MET A 1 8.29 6.93 -23.93
CA MET A 1 8.97 6.72 -22.63
C MET A 1 8.67 5.31 -22.18
N GLN A 2 9.62 4.63 -21.52
CA GLN A 2 9.34 3.33 -20.90
C GLN A 2 8.47 3.52 -19.65
N PRO A 3 7.59 2.57 -19.32
CA PRO A 3 6.80 2.65 -18.11
C PRO A 3 7.71 2.57 -16.88
N PHE A 4 7.38 3.37 -15.88
CA PHE A 4 8.03 3.40 -14.59
C PHE A 4 7.44 2.29 -13.70
N ILE A 5 8.20 1.20 -13.54
CA ILE A 5 7.72 -0.02 -12.90
C ILE A 5 7.85 0.09 -11.38
N VAL A 6 6.73 -0.03 -10.67
CA VAL A 6 6.65 0.02 -9.21
C VAL A 6 6.35 -1.37 -8.66
N PRO A 7 7.27 -1.98 -7.89
CA PRO A 7 6.99 -3.21 -7.16
C PRO A 7 6.06 -2.90 -5.99
N TRP A 8 4.97 -3.64 -5.87
CA TRP A 8 4.07 -3.55 -4.72
C TRP A 8 4.22 -4.80 -3.85
N SER A 9 3.94 -4.67 -2.56
CA SER A 9 4.06 -5.77 -1.60
C SER A 9 2.70 -6.37 -1.28
N PHE A 10 1.71 -5.50 -1.02
CA PHE A 10 0.38 -5.92 -0.62
C PHE A 10 -0.70 -5.00 -1.16
N PHE A 11 -1.87 -5.58 -1.43
CA PHE A 11 -3.12 -4.87 -1.58
C PHE A 11 -3.99 -5.24 -0.38
N MET A 12 -4.48 -4.24 0.33
CA MET A 12 -5.12 -4.41 1.62
C MET A 12 -6.51 -3.80 1.59
N MET A 13 -7.50 -4.50 2.12
CA MET A 13 -8.87 -4.02 2.29
C MET A 13 -9.22 -4.14 3.76
N PHE A 14 -9.59 -3.04 4.41
CA PHE A 14 -10.05 -3.05 5.78
C PHE A 14 -11.53 -2.68 5.83
N ASP A 15 -12.35 -3.59 6.36
CA ASP A 15 -13.78 -3.40 6.63
C ASP A 15 -13.94 -3.17 8.13
N TYR A 16 -14.21 -1.92 8.49
CA TYR A 16 -14.32 -1.48 9.89
C TYR A 16 -15.57 -2.02 10.58
N ASP A 17 -16.68 -2.15 9.84
CA ASP A 17 -17.94 -2.66 10.39
C ASP A 17 -17.78 -4.14 10.80
N LYS A 18 -17.06 -4.91 9.99
CA LYS A 18 -16.75 -6.33 10.28
C LYS A 18 -15.49 -6.52 11.12
N ASN A 19 -14.72 -5.45 11.36
CA ASN A 19 -13.37 -5.51 11.88
C ASN A 19 -12.55 -6.61 11.19
N GLN A 20 -12.51 -6.56 9.85
CA GLN A 20 -11.91 -7.57 8.99
C GLN A 20 -10.84 -6.92 8.10
N LEU A 21 -9.68 -7.56 8.02
CA LEU A 21 -8.58 -7.23 7.12
C LEU A 21 -8.43 -8.32 6.07
N VAL A 22 -8.52 -7.95 4.80
CA VAL A 22 -8.17 -8.83 3.68
C VAL A 22 -6.86 -8.33 3.09
N VAL A 23 -5.86 -9.20 2.99
CA VAL A 23 -4.54 -8.90 2.43
C VAL A 23 -4.25 -9.81 1.26
N TYR A 24 -3.95 -9.23 0.11
CA TYR A 24 -3.43 -9.91 -1.06
C TYR A 24 -1.94 -9.60 -1.17
N PRO A 25 -1.03 -10.55 -0.99
CA PRO A 25 0.39 -10.37 -1.29
C PRO A 25 0.63 -10.34 -2.80
N SER A 26 1.64 -9.58 -3.24
CA SER A 26 2.08 -9.61 -4.64
C SER A 26 2.76 -10.94 -4.99
N GLU A 27 2.79 -11.28 -6.27
CA GLU A 27 3.50 -12.48 -6.74
C GLU A 27 5.00 -12.47 -6.36
N GLU A 28 5.63 -11.29 -6.36
CA GLU A 28 7.02 -11.15 -5.90
C GLU A 28 7.14 -11.48 -4.41
N TYR A 29 6.22 -10.97 -3.59
CA TYR A 29 6.24 -11.18 -2.15
C TYR A 29 5.92 -12.63 -1.78
N LYS A 30 4.95 -13.25 -2.46
CA LYS A 30 4.62 -14.67 -2.31
C LYS A 30 5.83 -15.55 -2.61
N ARG A 31 6.51 -15.34 -3.74
CA ARG A 31 7.73 -16.09 -4.09
C ARG A 31 8.85 -15.91 -3.06
N LYS A 32 9.04 -14.68 -2.56
CA LYS A 32 10.11 -14.37 -1.60
C LYS A 32 9.94 -15.09 -0.25
N LEU A 33 8.70 -15.31 0.18
CA LEU A 33 8.38 -15.91 1.47
C LEU A 33 7.73 -17.30 1.35
N GLU A 34 7.74 -17.90 0.16
CA GLU A 34 7.15 -19.20 -0.13
C GLU A 34 5.68 -19.33 0.30
N LEU A 35 4.93 -18.22 0.19
CA LEU A 35 3.51 -18.18 0.54
C LEU A 35 2.68 -18.94 -0.50
N GLN A 36 1.74 -19.74 -0.01
CA GLN A 36 0.86 -20.56 -0.86
C GLN A 36 -0.48 -19.87 -1.17
N ASP A 37 -0.96 -19.02 -0.26
CA ASP A 37 -2.30 -18.43 -0.38
C ASP A 37 -2.28 -17.13 -1.18
N ASP A 38 -3.31 -16.95 -2.01
CA ASP A 38 -3.52 -15.72 -2.78
C ASP A 38 -4.07 -14.56 -1.95
N LYS A 39 -4.69 -14.87 -0.81
CA LYS A 39 -5.22 -13.88 0.12
C LYS A 39 -5.27 -14.41 1.56
N TYR A 40 -5.14 -13.49 2.49
CA TYR A 40 -5.27 -13.72 3.92
C TYR A 40 -6.45 -12.89 4.44
N ILE A 41 -7.37 -13.53 5.15
CA ILE A 41 -8.52 -12.87 5.79
C ILE A 41 -8.32 -12.99 7.29
N ILE A 42 -8.29 -11.86 7.98
CA ILE A 42 -8.02 -11.77 9.42
C ILE A 42 -9.09 -10.91 10.05
N GLU A 43 -9.61 -11.34 11.19
CA GLU A 43 -10.74 -10.71 11.84
C GLU A 43 -10.40 -10.36 13.28
N GLY A 44 -11.13 -9.40 13.84
CA GLY A 44 -11.08 -9.17 15.27
C GLY A 44 -9.76 -8.55 15.73
N ASP A 45 -9.27 -9.05 16.87
CA ASP A 45 -8.05 -8.59 17.49
C ASP A 45 -6.78 -9.16 16.84
N ASP A 46 -6.90 -10.24 16.04
CA ASP A 46 -5.78 -10.92 15.38
C ASP A 46 -5.12 -10.03 14.32
N ILE A 47 -5.83 -9.01 13.84
CA ILE A 47 -5.28 -7.96 12.96
C ILE A 47 -4.04 -7.29 13.59
N LYS A 48 -3.99 -7.20 14.94
CA LYS A 48 -2.87 -6.61 15.69
C LYS A 48 -1.61 -7.48 15.65
N GLU A 49 -1.71 -8.74 15.24
CA GLU A 49 -0.55 -9.61 15.08
C GLU A 49 0.21 -9.34 13.78
N LEU A 50 -0.52 -8.89 12.75
CA LEU A 50 -0.02 -8.60 11.41
C LEU A 50 0.35 -7.13 11.23
N ILE A 51 -0.42 -6.22 11.83
CA ILE A 51 -0.23 -4.78 11.74
C ILE A 51 0.39 -4.29 13.03
N HIS A 52 1.51 -3.56 12.92
CA HIS A 52 2.19 -3.05 14.09
C HIS A 52 1.24 -2.19 14.96
N LYS A 53 1.30 -2.33 16.29
CA LYS A 53 0.34 -1.71 17.25
C LYS A 53 0.05 -0.22 17.02
N TYR A 54 1.07 0.57 16.64
CA TYR A 54 0.91 2.01 16.37
C TYR A 54 0.21 2.28 15.03
N ASP A 55 0.35 1.38 14.07
CA ASP A 55 -0.28 1.50 12.75
C ASP A 55 -1.71 0.94 12.77
N TYR A 56 -2.00 -0.04 13.64
CA TYR A 56 -3.38 -0.50 13.87
C TYR A 56 -4.31 0.65 14.28
N ARG A 57 -3.85 1.56 15.15
CA ARG A 57 -4.62 2.76 15.54
C ARG A 57 -4.93 3.67 14.35
N LYS A 58 -4.06 3.71 13.34
CA LYS A 58 -4.31 4.48 12.11
C LYS A 58 -5.45 3.87 11.31
N LEU A 59 -5.54 2.53 11.23
CA LEU A 59 -6.64 1.87 10.54
C LEU A 59 -7.99 2.28 11.13
N ILE A 60 -8.09 2.27 12.46
CA ILE A 60 -9.30 2.72 13.15
C ILE A 60 -9.57 4.20 12.87
N TYR A 61 -8.56 5.06 13.01
CA TYR A 61 -8.69 6.50 12.79
C TYR A 61 -9.19 6.84 11.37
N PHE A 62 -8.55 6.30 10.33
CA PHE A 62 -8.90 6.59 8.94
C PHE A 62 -10.23 5.95 8.49
N SER A 63 -10.68 4.89 9.17
CA SER A 63 -12.01 4.32 8.93
C SER A 63 -13.12 5.16 9.56
N GLN A 64 -12.88 5.70 10.75
CA GLN A 64 -13.85 6.55 11.45
C GLN A 64 -13.87 7.99 10.91
N ASN A 65 -12.80 8.42 10.25
CA ASN A 65 -12.65 9.76 9.69
C ASN A 65 -12.33 9.64 8.18
N PRO A 66 -13.29 9.18 7.36
CA PRO A 66 -13.03 8.92 5.94
C PRO A 66 -12.63 10.20 5.22
N LEU A 67 -11.51 10.15 4.50
CA LEU A 67 -11.01 11.26 3.71
C LEU A 67 -11.63 11.23 2.31
N VAL A 68 -12.02 12.40 1.81
CA VAL A 68 -12.60 12.54 0.46
C VAL A 68 -11.58 12.23 -0.64
N GLN A 69 -10.30 12.47 -0.35
CA GLN A 69 -9.20 12.27 -1.30
C GLN A 69 -8.32 11.11 -0.85
N PRO A 70 -7.64 10.43 -1.80
CA PRO A 70 -6.60 9.48 -1.46
C PRO A 70 -5.55 10.10 -0.53
N PHE A 71 -5.03 9.26 0.36
CA PHE A 71 -4.02 9.65 1.32
C PHE A 71 -2.89 8.63 1.35
N ASP A 72 -1.78 9.04 1.95
CA ASP A 72 -0.63 8.17 2.11
C ASP A 72 -0.16 8.15 3.56
N THR A 73 0.19 6.97 4.06
CA THR A 73 0.73 6.79 5.42
C THR A 73 1.77 5.67 5.43
N VAL A 74 2.73 5.78 6.35
CA VAL A 74 3.59 4.63 6.68
C VAL A 74 2.77 3.58 7.42
N LEU A 75 2.90 2.33 6.99
CA LEU A 75 2.30 1.15 7.61
C LEU A 75 3.34 0.03 7.71
N ARG A 76 3.43 -0.59 8.88
CA ARG A 76 4.27 -1.78 9.12
C ARG A 76 3.40 -3.03 9.19
N MET A 77 3.65 -3.96 8.29
CA MET A 77 2.91 -5.23 8.20
C MET A 77 3.86 -6.43 8.11
N ARG A 78 3.46 -7.55 8.68
CA ARG A 78 4.06 -8.87 8.46
C ARG A 78 2.95 -9.87 8.18
N LEU A 79 3.23 -10.91 7.40
CA LEU A 79 2.29 -12.03 7.17
C LEU A 79 2.64 -13.29 7.98
N SER A 80 3.80 -13.31 8.64
CA SER A 80 4.18 -14.37 9.58
C SER A 80 4.80 -13.75 10.82
N VAL A 81 4.47 -14.32 11.99
CA VAL A 81 4.99 -13.88 13.30
C VAL A 81 6.51 -14.00 13.37
N GLU A 82 7.09 -14.92 12.60
CA GLU A 82 8.52 -15.19 12.51
C GLU A 82 9.28 -14.16 11.67
N THR A 83 8.56 -13.32 10.92
CA THR A 83 9.14 -12.29 10.07
C THR A 83 9.12 -10.92 10.72
N SER A 84 10.16 -10.12 10.44
CA SER A 84 10.17 -8.72 10.82
C SER A 84 9.09 -7.95 10.06
N TYR A 85 8.49 -6.96 10.71
CA TYR A 85 7.59 -6.03 10.05
C TYR A 85 8.24 -5.38 8.81
N LEU A 86 7.56 -5.52 7.67
CA LEU A 86 7.87 -4.80 6.46
C LEU A 86 7.31 -3.39 6.58
N ARG A 87 8.21 -2.40 6.50
CA ARG A 87 7.82 -0.99 6.47
C ARG A 87 7.46 -0.60 5.05
N THR A 88 6.24 -0.11 4.88
CA THR A 88 5.66 0.26 3.60
C THR A 88 5.07 1.65 3.65
N GLN A 89 5.03 2.30 2.49
CA GLN A 89 4.18 3.43 2.23
C GLN A 89 2.87 2.88 1.67
N ALA A 90 1.80 3.05 2.43
CA ALA A 90 0.45 2.69 2.03
C ALA A 90 -0.18 3.88 1.30
N ILE A 91 -0.67 3.66 0.09
CA ILE A 91 -1.47 4.59 -0.70
C ILE A 91 -2.91 4.14 -0.60
N CYS A 92 -3.75 4.92 0.05
CA CYS A 92 -5.06 4.48 0.52
C CYS A 92 -6.19 5.37 0.00
N HIS A 93 -7.38 4.78 -0.14
CA HIS A 93 -8.60 5.49 -0.46
C HIS A 93 -9.73 5.03 0.47
N SER A 94 -10.33 6.00 1.15
CA SER A 94 -11.37 5.76 2.15
C SER A 94 -12.74 5.55 1.52
N HIS A 95 -13.49 4.65 2.16
CA HIS A 95 -14.88 4.35 1.89
C HIS A 95 -15.69 4.51 3.17
N VAL A 96 -17.02 4.50 3.05
CA VAL A 96 -17.93 4.61 4.21
C VAL A 96 -17.67 3.51 5.26
N LYS A 97 -17.23 2.33 4.83
CA LYS A 97 -17.06 1.14 5.68
C LYS A 97 -15.60 0.79 5.98
N GLY A 98 -14.65 1.66 5.63
CA GLY A 98 -13.23 1.39 5.81
C GLY A 98 -12.39 1.98 4.69
N PHE A 99 -11.44 1.24 4.15
CA PHE A 99 -10.57 1.72 3.06
C PHE A 99 -9.80 0.57 2.42
N ASN A 100 -9.30 0.84 1.21
CA ASN A 100 -8.35 -0.02 0.52
C ASN A 100 -7.01 0.69 0.42
N CYS A 101 -5.92 -0.08 0.38
CA CYS A 101 -4.58 0.46 0.21
C CYS A 101 -3.71 -0.41 -0.71
N LEU A 102 -2.90 0.27 -1.52
CA LEU A 102 -1.72 -0.29 -2.19
C LEU A 102 -0.49 -0.04 -1.31
N LEU A 103 0.21 -1.08 -0.89
CA LEU A 103 1.40 -0.99 -0.05
C LEU A 103 2.66 -1.23 -0.89
N VAL A 104 3.57 -0.27 -0.86
CA VAL A 104 4.88 -0.32 -1.53
C VAL A 104 5.98 -0.24 -0.47
N GLU A 105 7.00 -1.10 -0.52
CA GLU A 105 8.12 -0.98 0.44
C GLU A 105 8.81 0.38 0.31
N ASP A 106 9.09 1.04 1.44
CA ASP A 106 9.75 2.35 1.48
C ASP A 106 11.07 2.35 0.69
N LYS A 107 11.83 1.25 0.77
CA LYS A 107 13.12 1.10 0.07
C LYS A 107 12.98 1.25 -1.45
N TYR A 108 11.86 0.81 -2.03
CA TYR A 108 11.61 0.91 -3.45
C TYR A 108 11.25 2.35 -3.81
N LEU A 109 10.39 3.01 -3.03
CA LEU A 109 10.09 4.42 -3.24
C LEU A 109 11.33 5.31 -3.16
N HIS A 110 12.23 5.06 -2.20
CA HIS A 110 13.48 5.81 -2.09
C HIS A 110 14.38 5.68 -3.33
N LYS A 111 14.42 4.49 -3.95
CA LYS A 111 15.17 4.27 -5.19
C LYS A 111 14.50 4.88 -6.41
N LEU A 112 13.17 4.85 -6.43
CA LEU A 112 12.35 5.29 -7.55
C LEU A 112 12.21 6.81 -7.64
N LYS A 113 12.12 7.49 -6.50
CA LYS A 113 11.94 8.94 -6.40
C LYS A 113 12.96 9.77 -7.21
N PRO A 114 14.29 9.57 -7.12
CA PRO A 114 15.25 10.34 -7.91
C PRO A 114 15.11 10.08 -9.41
N LEU A 115 14.81 8.84 -9.81
CA LEU A 115 14.61 8.47 -11.22
C LEU A 115 13.37 9.17 -11.79
N TRP A 116 12.27 9.18 -11.03
CA TRP A 116 11.04 9.87 -11.38
C TRP A 116 11.26 11.36 -11.64
N GLN A 117 12.02 12.02 -10.77
CA GLN A 117 12.30 13.46 -10.84
C GLN A 117 13.18 13.83 -12.04
N LEU A 118 14.08 12.93 -12.48
CA LEU A 118 14.92 13.15 -13.66
C LEU A 118 14.15 13.03 -14.97
N GLU A 119 13.14 12.15 -15.02
CA GLU A 119 12.45 11.80 -16.27
C GLU A 119 11.24 12.69 -16.60
N SER A 120 10.88 13.66 -15.74
CA SER A 120 9.66 14.49 -15.89
C SER A 120 8.41 13.64 -16.17
N SER A 121 8.26 12.54 -15.42
CA SER A 121 7.25 11.51 -15.66
C SER A 121 5.85 11.93 -15.19
N ASP A 122 4.81 11.53 -15.95
CA ASP A 122 3.40 11.64 -15.59
C ASP A 122 2.88 10.31 -15.02
N ALA A 123 1.84 10.36 -14.18
CA ALA A 123 1.18 9.21 -13.54
C ALA A 123 0.81 8.09 -14.53
N LYS A 124 0.47 8.46 -15.78
CA LYS A 124 0.15 7.53 -16.88
C LYS A 124 1.30 6.58 -17.23
N HIS A 125 2.51 6.88 -16.80
CA HIS A 125 3.67 6.03 -17.01
C HIS A 125 3.93 5.08 -15.84
N ILE A 126 3.21 5.17 -14.72
CA ILE A 126 3.37 4.23 -13.61
C ILE A 126 2.70 2.90 -13.97
N SER A 127 3.51 1.84 -13.99
CA SER A 127 3.04 0.46 -14.10
C SER A 127 3.36 -0.30 -12.82
N LEU A 128 2.40 -1.06 -12.30
CA LEU A 128 2.67 -1.97 -11.20
C LEU A 128 3.35 -3.23 -11.75
N LEU A 129 4.41 -3.69 -11.06
CA LEU A 129 5.26 -4.80 -11.53
C LEU A 129 4.45 -6.07 -11.83
N ASP A 130 3.45 -6.34 -10.99
CA ASP A 130 2.56 -7.49 -11.09
C ASP A 130 1.14 -7.03 -11.40
N GLN A 131 0.56 -7.60 -12.46
CA GLN A 131 -0.76 -7.27 -12.99
C GLN A 131 -1.89 -8.05 -12.30
N SER A 132 -1.59 -9.04 -11.44
CA SER A 132 -2.58 -9.76 -10.63
C SER A 132 -3.48 -8.80 -9.84
N ILE A 133 -2.94 -7.64 -9.47
CA ILE A 133 -3.65 -6.60 -8.74
C ILE A 133 -4.89 -6.05 -9.46
N TYR A 134 -4.91 -6.03 -10.79
CA TYR A 134 -6.09 -5.60 -11.55
C TYR A 134 -7.22 -6.63 -11.52
N GLN A 135 -6.91 -7.88 -11.18
CA GLN A 135 -7.93 -8.92 -10.95
C GLN A 135 -8.48 -8.84 -9.52
N ILE A 136 -7.68 -8.31 -8.58
CA ILE A 136 -8.05 -8.10 -7.19
C ILE A 136 -8.89 -6.83 -7.00
N ASP A 137 -8.54 -5.77 -7.72
CA ASP A 137 -9.20 -4.46 -7.65
C ASP A 137 -10.56 -4.47 -8.34
N GLN A 138 -11.57 -4.95 -7.62
CA GLN A 138 -12.96 -5.01 -8.10
C GLN A 138 -13.59 -3.62 -8.28
N VAL A 139 -13.00 -2.56 -7.72
CA VAL A 139 -13.60 -1.22 -7.62
C VAL A 139 -12.89 -0.20 -8.53
N GLY A 140 -11.79 -0.58 -9.19
CA GLY A 140 -11.08 0.25 -10.16
C GLY A 140 -10.24 1.37 -9.52
N GLU A 141 -9.73 1.16 -8.30
CA GLU A 141 -8.93 2.12 -7.55
C GLU A 141 -7.45 2.16 -7.95
N ILE A 142 -6.96 1.20 -8.73
CA ILE A 142 -5.53 1.18 -9.09
C ILE A 142 -5.10 2.46 -9.79
N ASP A 143 -5.91 3.01 -10.69
CA ASP A 143 -5.55 4.25 -11.39
C ASP A 143 -5.54 5.47 -10.44
N LEU A 144 -6.41 5.46 -9.42
CA LEU A 144 -6.41 6.46 -8.35
C LEU A 144 -5.12 6.34 -7.51
N PHE A 145 -4.71 5.12 -7.17
CA PHE A 145 -3.46 4.88 -6.43
C PHE A 145 -2.22 5.27 -7.23
N LYS A 146 -2.18 5.00 -8.54
CA LYS A 146 -1.08 5.48 -9.41
C LYS A 146 -1.02 7.00 -9.43
N LEU A 147 -2.17 7.67 -9.56
CA LEU A 147 -2.23 9.12 -9.56
C LEU A 147 -1.76 9.72 -8.22
N HIS A 148 -2.08 9.10 -7.09
CA HIS A 148 -1.58 9.56 -5.80
C HIS A 148 -0.09 9.24 -5.62
N LEU A 149 0.35 8.07 -6.08
CA LEU A 149 1.74 7.66 -6.02
C LEU A 149 2.66 8.61 -6.82
N SER A 150 2.21 9.08 -8.00
CA SER A 150 2.98 10.08 -8.76
C SER A 150 3.20 11.37 -7.96
N LYS A 151 2.20 11.81 -7.17
CA LYS A 151 2.34 12.96 -6.25
C LYS A 151 3.35 12.65 -5.15
N VAL A 152 3.30 11.46 -4.55
CA VAL A 152 4.27 11.03 -3.53
C VAL A 152 5.70 11.03 -4.06
N LEU A 153 5.92 10.54 -5.29
CA LEU A 153 7.23 10.55 -5.95
C LEU A 153 7.67 11.97 -6.35
N SER A 154 6.73 12.85 -6.69
CA SER A 154 7.02 14.22 -7.12
C SER A 154 7.30 15.18 -5.95
N LYS A 155 6.84 14.89 -4.73
CA LYS A 155 7.14 15.70 -3.53
C LYS A 155 8.65 15.80 -3.36
N THR A 156 9.27 16.97 -3.52
CA THR A 156 10.66 17.19 -3.13
C THR A 156 10.76 16.93 -1.62
N ASN A 157 11.75 16.14 -1.16
CA ASN A 157 12.04 16.18 0.27
C ASN A 157 12.57 17.59 0.51
N GLU A 158 11.74 18.47 1.06
CA GLU A 158 12.28 19.59 1.83
C GLU A 158 13.11 18.92 2.91
N LEU A 159 14.43 18.90 2.70
CA LEU A 159 15.38 18.68 3.76
C LEU A 159 15.06 19.78 4.77
N ILE A 160 14.31 19.41 5.81
CA ILE A 160 14.16 20.21 7.00
C ILE A 160 15.57 20.28 7.59
N ASN A 161 16.30 21.32 7.19
CA ASN A 161 17.44 21.83 7.94
C ASN A 161 16.85 22.49 9.19
N THR A 162 16.63 21.69 10.24
CA THR A 162 16.46 22.18 11.61
C THR A 162 17.42 21.44 12.52
#